data_AF-A0AAV7IKG2-F1
#
_entry.id   AF-A0AAV7IKG2-F1
#
_cell.length_a   1.000
_cell.length_b   1.000
_cell.length_c   1.000
_cell.angle_alpha   90.00
_cell.angle_beta   90.00
_cell.angle_gamma   90.00
#
_symmetry.space_group_name_H-M   'P 1'
#
loop_
_entity.id
_entity.type
_entity.pdbx_description
1 polymer ?
#
loop_
_entity_poly.entity_id
_entity_poly.type
_entity_poly.pdbx_seq_one_letter_code
_entity_poly.pdbx_strand_id
1 'polypeptide(L)'
;MNQLKIEIKTTSIGGGSVVEKLSFYNHTECECREKTEYGMQNDNKVQESNEFKSHVSSGRQHQSLVPQNIRKPVTKKPCRCPSEFTPRMNFDGECVCDCFENDQNCFRARRGKGYFSYRDRLCIQNEECAVPSCEFGDYIKRQGRCPRKKEKFDEIANYPNHMNYHNRHRS
;
A
#
# COMPACT_ATOMS: atom_id res chain seq x y z
N MET A 1 2.49 -21.86 15.47
CA MET A 1 1.90 -22.30 14.17
C MET A 1 0.98 -23.48 14.43
N ASN A 2 -0.20 -23.50 13.78
CA ASN A 2 -1.15 -24.62 13.89
C ASN A 2 -1.47 -25.18 12.50
N GLN A 3 -1.73 -26.50 12.42
CA GLN A 3 -2.18 -27.14 11.18
C GLN A 3 -3.70 -27.04 11.04
N LEU A 4 -4.16 -26.61 9.86
CA LEU A 4 -5.57 -26.59 9.47
C LEU A 4 -5.80 -27.62 8.38
N LYS A 5 -6.89 -28.38 8.47
CA LYS A 5 -7.32 -29.32 7.43
C LYS A 5 -8.52 -28.74 6.70
N ILE A 6 -8.42 -28.61 5.39
CA ILE A 6 -9.46 -28.04 4.54
C ILE A 6 -9.84 -29.08 3.49
N GLU A 7 -11.14 -29.33 3.34
CA GLU A 7 -11.69 -30.18 2.28
C GLU A 7 -11.86 -29.36 1.00
N ILE A 8 -11.17 -29.77 -0.07
CA ILE A 8 -11.14 -29.09 -1.36
C ILE A 8 -11.69 -30.04 -2.43
N LYS A 9 -12.62 -29.55 -3.23
CA LYS A 9 -13.16 -30.28 -4.38
C LYS A 9 -12.26 -30.04 -5.59
N THR A 10 -11.47 -31.04 -5.95
CA THR A 10 -10.59 -31.03 -7.12
C THR A 10 -11.34 -31.62 -8.31
N THR A 11 -11.19 -31.03 -9.50
CA THR A 11 -11.78 -31.55 -10.75
C THR A 11 -10.66 -31.77 -11.75
N SER A 12 -10.50 -33.00 -12.22
CA SER A 12 -9.50 -33.32 -13.25
C SER A 12 -10.04 -33.03 -14.65
N ILE A 13 -9.13 -32.62 -15.56
CA ILE A 13 -9.44 -32.43 -16.98
C ILE A 13 -9.65 -33.82 -17.59
N GLY A 14 -10.91 -34.24 -17.74
CA GLY A 14 -11.26 -35.58 -18.23
C GLY A 14 -12.36 -36.29 -17.45
N GLY A 15 -12.88 -35.70 -16.36
CA GLY A 15 -14.18 -36.10 -15.82
C GLY A 15 -14.16 -36.91 -14.53
N GLY A 16 -13.41 -36.45 -13.53
CA GLY A 16 -13.60 -36.88 -12.14
C GLY A 16 -13.56 -35.66 -11.22
N SER A 17 -14.46 -35.62 -10.24
CA SER A 17 -14.35 -34.68 -9.13
C SER A 17 -14.16 -35.44 -7.83
N VAL A 18 -13.12 -35.09 -7.08
CA VAL A 18 -12.73 -35.74 -5.83
C VAL A 18 -12.65 -34.69 -4.72
N VAL A 19 -13.10 -35.05 -3.52
CA VAL A 19 -12.91 -34.22 -2.33
C VAL A 19 -11.62 -34.66 -1.65
N GLU A 20 -10.65 -33.77 -1.59
CA GLU A 20 -9.35 -34.00 -0.98
C GLU A 20 -9.22 -33.22 0.33
N LYS A 21 -8.62 -33.84 1.34
CA LYS A 21 -8.30 -33.20 2.62
C LYS A 21 -6.87 -32.71 2.58
N LEU A 22 -6.67 -31.42 2.40
CA LEU A 22 -5.35 -30.81 2.38
C LEU A 22 -5.03 -30.16 3.74
N SER A 23 -3.78 -30.28 4.16
CA SER A 23 -3.29 -29.69 5.41
C SER A 23 -2.47 -28.44 5.10
N PHE A 24 -2.77 -27.34 5.80
CA PHE A 24 -2.11 -26.05 5.64
C PHE A 24 -1.58 -25.57 6.99
N TYR A 25 -0.48 -24.82 6.96
CA TYR A 25 0.07 -24.19 8.16
C TYR A 25 -0.49 -22.78 8.30
N ASN A 26 -1.10 -22.50 9.45
CA ASN A 26 -1.54 -21.16 9.80
C ASN A 26 -0.52 -20.52 10.75
N HIS A 27 -0.08 -19.32 10.40
CA HIS A 27 0.72 -18.47 11.26
C HIS A 27 -0.23 -17.80 12.27
N THR A 28 -0.12 -18.21 13.54
CA THR A 28 -0.99 -17.73 14.62
C THR A 28 -0.45 -16.48 15.32
N GLU A 29 0.83 -16.18 15.09
CA GLU A 29 1.56 -15.06 15.68
C GLU A 29 2.62 -14.59 14.68
N CYS A 30 2.94 -13.31 14.72
CA CYS A 30 3.91 -12.67 13.83
C CYS A 30 4.76 -11.70 14.63
N GLU A 31 6.05 -11.59 14.31
CA GLU A 31 6.96 -10.60 14.88
C GLU A 31 7.81 -9.93 13.79
N CYS A 32 8.35 -8.75 14.10
CA CYS A 32 9.28 -8.07 13.20
C CYS A 32 10.68 -8.67 13.37
N ARG A 33 11.27 -9.20 12.29
CA ARG A 33 12.64 -9.70 12.26
C ARG A 33 13.51 -8.95 11.26
N GLU A 34 14.80 -8.84 11.55
CA GLU A 34 15.78 -8.29 10.60
C GLU A 34 15.99 -9.24 9.42
N LYS A 35 16.15 -8.68 8.22
CA LYS A 35 16.25 -9.45 6.97
C LYS A 35 17.55 -10.26 6.85
N THR A 36 18.54 -9.97 7.69
CA THR A 36 19.85 -10.63 7.74
C THR A 36 19.76 -12.07 8.26
N GLU A 37 18.70 -12.45 8.97
CA GLU A 37 18.53 -13.81 9.52
C GLU A 37 18.08 -14.86 8.49
N TYR A 38 17.54 -14.44 7.34
CA TYR A 38 17.07 -15.35 6.28
C TYR A 38 17.84 -15.11 4.99
N GLY A 39 19.14 -15.39 5.01
CA GLY A 39 19.97 -15.44 3.81
C GLY A 39 19.51 -16.57 2.89
N MET A 40 18.53 -16.30 2.02
CA MET A 40 18.23 -17.20 0.91
C MET A 40 19.36 -17.08 -0.11
N GLN A 41 20.33 -18.00 0.01
CA GLN A 41 21.06 -18.49 -1.14
C GLN A 41 20.03 -19.07 -2.12
N ASN A 42 19.72 -18.33 -3.17
CA ASN A 42 19.08 -18.88 -4.34
C ASN A 42 19.77 -18.27 -5.55
N ASP A 43 20.65 -19.08 -6.13
CA ASP A 43 21.25 -18.92 -7.43
C ASP A 43 20.15 -18.70 -8.47
N ASN A 44 20.05 -17.48 -9.00
CA ASN A 44 19.60 -17.23 -10.36
C ASN A 44 20.10 -15.84 -10.79
N LYS A 45 21.26 -15.87 -11.46
CA LYS A 45 21.85 -14.78 -12.22
C LYS A 45 20.91 -14.42 -13.38
N VAL A 46 19.91 -13.58 -13.12
CA VAL A 46 19.22 -12.85 -14.18
C VAL A 46 20.03 -11.60 -14.45
N GLN A 47 20.54 -11.51 -15.68
CA GLN A 47 21.36 -10.42 -16.17
C GLN A 47 20.66 -9.08 -15.98
N GLU A 48 21.30 -8.20 -15.21
CA GLU A 48 21.04 -6.77 -15.18
C GLU A 48 21.18 -6.20 -16.60
N SER A 49 20.08 -5.72 -17.17
CA SER A 49 20.12 -4.58 -18.08
C SER A 49 19.52 -3.38 -17.35
N ASN A 50 20.43 -2.56 -16.83
CA ASN A 50 20.41 -1.11 -16.67
C ASN A 50 19.11 -0.38 -16.28
N GLU A 51 19.29 0.51 -15.31
CA GLU A 51 18.51 1.73 -15.03
C GLU A 51 17.31 1.62 -14.07
N PHE A 52 17.61 1.42 -12.76
CA PHE A 52 17.08 2.33 -11.72
C PHE A 52 17.93 2.23 -10.44
N LYS A 53 19.03 3.00 -10.37
CA LYS A 53 19.79 3.17 -9.12
C LYS A 53 18.94 3.91 -8.09
N SER A 54 18.24 3.15 -7.26
CA SER A 54 17.71 3.67 -5.99
C SER A 54 18.85 3.67 -4.97
N HIS A 55 19.36 4.86 -4.69
CA HIS A 55 20.33 5.08 -3.61
C HIS A 55 19.65 4.81 -2.26
N VAL A 56 19.78 3.58 -1.77
CA VAL A 56 19.68 3.28 -0.35
C VAL A 56 20.92 3.87 0.30
N SER A 57 20.74 4.95 1.08
CA SER A 57 21.79 5.47 1.96
C SER A 57 21.33 5.35 3.40
N SER A 58 21.53 4.15 3.95
CA SER A 58 21.83 3.98 5.37
C SER A 58 23.35 4.00 5.49
N GLY A 59 23.89 5.05 6.10
CA GLY A 59 25.32 5.19 6.33
C GLY A 59 25.61 6.36 7.26
N ARG A 60 25.71 6.09 8.56
CA ARG A 60 26.47 6.93 9.49
C ARG A 60 27.93 6.85 9.06
N GLN A 61 28.58 7.99 8.78
CA GLN A 61 29.94 8.30 9.23
C GLN A 61 30.44 9.67 8.73
N HIS A 62 31.08 10.37 9.69
CA HIS A 62 32.13 11.40 9.58
C HIS A 62 31.75 12.86 9.24
N GLN A 63 31.92 13.69 10.28
CA GLN A 63 32.02 15.13 10.27
C GLN A 63 33.21 15.58 9.42
N SER A 64 32.96 16.47 8.47
CA SER A 64 33.97 17.40 7.95
C SER A 64 33.40 18.80 8.03
N LEU A 65 34.06 19.64 8.84
CA LEU A 65 33.78 21.05 9.04
C LEU A 65 33.96 21.81 7.72
N VAL A 66 32.88 22.33 7.15
CA VAL A 66 32.90 23.26 6.02
C VAL A 66 32.15 24.54 6.42
N PRO A 67 32.69 25.75 6.18
CA PRO A 67 32.14 27.00 6.68
C PRO A 67 30.70 27.28 6.21
N GLN A 68 29.88 27.75 7.15
CA GLN A 68 28.49 28.13 6.97
C GLN A 68 28.39 29.49 6.24
N ASN A 69 28.04 29.54 4.94
CA ASN A 69 27.21 30.64 4.40
C ASN A 69 26.71 30.51 2.94
N ILE A 70 26.25 29.34 2.52
CA ILE A 70 25.40 29.26 1.33
C ILE A 70 24.12 28.57 1.78
N ARG A 71 23.01 29.31 1.81
CA ARG A 71 21.68 28.72 1.96
C ARG A 71 21.50 27.79 0.77
N LYS A 72 21.84 26.51 0.95
CA LYS A 72 21.47 25.46 0.01
C LYS A 72 19.97 25.65 -0.23
N PRO A 73 19.49 25.82 -1.47
CA PRO A 73 18.05 25.77 -1.70
C PRO A 73 17.61 24.44 -1.10
N VAL A 74 16.64 24.48 -0.18
CA VAL A 74 16.07 23.28 0.40
C VAL A 74 15.64 22.44 -0.79
N THR A 75 16.43 21.41 -1.14
CA THR A 75 16.14 20.51 -2.25
C THR A 75 14.91 19.75 -1.79
N LYS A 76 13.73 20.29 -2.09
CA LYS A 76 12.45 19.68 -1.74
C LYS A 76 12.53 18.25 -2.26
N LYS A 77 12.38 17.28 -1.36
CA LYS A 77 12.45 15.86 -1.74
C LYS A 77 11.47 15.63 -2.90
N PRO A 78 11.86 14.86 -3.93
CA PRO A 78 10.96 14.59 -5.04
C PRO A 78 9.67 13.95 -4.51
N CYS A 79 8.55 14.39 -5.07
CA CYS A 79 7.23 13.86 -4.78
C CYS A 79 7.18 12.35 -4.93
N ARG A 80 6.75 11.65 -3.88
CA ARG A 80 6.62 10.19 -3.88
C ARG A 80 5.15 9.80 -3.73
N CYS A 81 4.71 8.89 -4.58
CA CYS A 81 3.34 8.39 -4.62
C CYS A 81 3.32 6.86 -4.52
N PRO A 82 2.17 6.28 -4.19
CA PRO A 82 1.97 4.84 -4.34
C PRO A 82 2.22 4.38 -5.76
N SER A 83 2.61 3.11 -5.91
CA SER A 83 3.16 2.56 -7.15
C SER A 83 2.25 2.69 -8.38
N GLU A 84 0.92 2.69 -8.18
CA GLU A 84 -0.08 2.84 -9.26
C GLU A 84 -0.41 4.31 -9.57
N PHE A 85 0.19 5.30 -8.90
CA PHE A 85 -0.14 6.72 -9.05
C PHE A 85 1.04 7.52 -9.54
N THR A 86 0.77 8.47 -10.43
CA THR A 86 1.79 9.37 -10.96
C THR A 86 1.97 10.57 -10.03
N PRO A 87 3.20 10.87 -9.56
CA PRO A 87 3.47 12.04 -8.75
C PRO A 87 3.43 13.33 -9.57
N ARG A 88 2.70 14.33 -9.06
CA ARG A 88 2.66 15.70 -9.59
C ARG A 88 2.79 16.70 -8.44
N MET A 89 3.36 17.86 -8.72
CA MET A 89 3.39 18.99 -7.78
C MET A 89 2.37 20.04 -8.23
N ASN A 90 1.52 20.47 -7.30
CA ASN A 90 0.65 21.62 -7.51
C ASN A 90 1.46 22.92 -7.42
N PHE A 91 0.85 24.03 -7.84
CA PHE A 91 1.44 25.37 -7.74
C PHE A 91 1.79 25.77 -6.29
N ASP A 92 1.02 25.27 -5.32
CA ASP A 92 1.26 25.47 -3.89
C ASP A 92 2.44 24.65 -3.35
N GLY A 93 3.04 23.80 -4.19
CA GLY A 93 4.09 22.86 -3.78
C GLY A 93 3.57 21.68 -2.96
N GLU A 94 2.27 21.40 -3.05
CA GLU A 94 1.66 20.19 -2.52
C GLU A 94 1.78 19.02 -3.50
N CYS A 95 2.03 17.83 -2.95
CA CYS A 95 2.19 16.63 -3.74
C CYS A 95 0.84 16.00 -4.04
N VAL A 96 0.52 15.86 -5.32
CA VAL A 96 -0.70 15.21 -5.81
C VAL A 96 -0.36 13.92 -6.51
N CYS A 97 -0.96 12.83 -6.03
CA CYS A 97 -0.90 11.52 -6.64
C CYS A 97 -2.18 11.29 -7.44
N ASP A 98 -2.09 11.33 -8.77
CA ASP A 98 -3.23 11.08 -9.67
C ASP A 98 -2.82 10.22 -10.87
N CYS A 99 -3.80 9.79 -11.65
CA CYS A 99 -3.59 8.92 -12.80
C CYS A 99 -3.01 9.67 -13.99
N PHE A 100 -2.14 9.01 -14.73
CA PHE A 100 -1.81 9.41 -16.09
C PHE A 100 -2.89 8.92 -17.07
N GLU A 101 -2.92 9.50 -18.26
CA GLU A 101 -3.91 9.14 -19.28
C GLU A 101 -3.87 7.63 -19.56
N ASN A 102 -5.06 7.01 -19.56
CA ASN A 102 -5.28 5.60 -19.88
C ASN A 102 -4.68 4.55 -18.91
N ASP A 103 -4.15 4.94 -17.75
CA ASP A 103 -3.67 3.97 -16.74
C ASP A 103 -4.84 3.25 -16.04
N GLN A 104 -5.13 2.03 -16.52
CA GLN A 104 -6.22 1.21 -15.99
C GLN A 104 -5.98 0.74 -14.55
N ASN A 105 -4.73 0.51 -14.16
CA ASN A 105 -4.43 0.07 -12.80
C ASN A 105 -4.62 1.22 -11.82
N CYS A 106 -4.16 2.41 -12.18
CA CYS A 106 -4.45 3.62 -11.43
C CYS A 106 -5.96 3.85 -11.28
N PHE A 107 -6.72 3.81 -12.38
CA PHE A 107 -8.17 4.02 -12.33
C PHE A 107 -8.90 2.98 -11.49
N ARG A 108 -8.41 1.74 -11.45
CA ARG A 108 -8.95 0.69 -10.58
C ARG A 108 -8.64 1.00 -9.12
N ALA A 109 -7.39 1.30 -8.79
CA ALA A 109 -6.97 1.64 -7.43
C ALA A 109 -7.72 2.87 -6.89
N ARG A 110 -7.80 3.94 -7.70
CA ARG A 110 -8.53 5.19 -7.42
C ARG A 110 -10.01 4.99 -7.10
N ARG A 111 -10.64 3.97 -7.71
CA ARG A 111 -12.05 3.60 -7.50
C ARG A 111 -12.28 2.54 -6.42
N GLY A 112 -11.23 2.16 -5.69
CA GLY A 112 -11.31 1.14 -4.63
C GLY A 112 -11.43 -0.29 -5.16
N LYS A 113 -11.06 -0.54 -6.43
CA LYS A 113 -11.04 -1.87 -7.06
C LYS A 113 -9.69 -2.56 -6.86
N GLY A 114 -9.31 -2.74 -5.59
CA GLY A 114 -8.06 -3.37 -5.20
C GLY A 114 -7.59 -2.89 -3.84
N TYR A 115 -6.48 -3.45 -3.38
CA TYR A 115 -5.77 -3.01 -2.19
C TYR A 115 -4.39 -2.54 -2.61
N PHE A 116 -3.87 -1.54 -1.90
CA PHE A 116 -2.51 -1.07 -2.11
C PHE A 116 -1.53 -2.12 -1.60
N SER A 117 -0.36 -2.19 -2.24
CA SER A 117 0.69 -3.11 -1.83
C SER A 117 1.10 -2.84 -0.38
N TYR A 118 1.69 -3.83 0.31
CA TYR A 118 2.22 -3.61 1.65
C TYR A 118 3.23 -2.44 1.69
N ARG A 119 4.10 -2.33 0.67
CA ARG A 119 5.07 -1.24 0.55
C ARG A 119 4.38 0.12 0.43
N ASP A 120 3.32 0.20 -0.36
CA ASP A 120 2.55 1.44 -0.53
C ASP A 120 1.79 1.83 0.75
N ARG A 121 1.23 0.84 1.46
CA ARG A 121 0.56 1.12 2.75
C ARG A 121 1.53 1.65 3.78
N LEU A 122 2.73 1.05 3.86
CA LEU A 122 3.77 1.48 4.78
C LEU A 122 4.30 2.88 4.41
N CYS A 123 4.50 3.18 3.13
CA CYS A 123 4.99 4.50 2.72
C CYS A 123 3.99 5.62 3.01
N ILE A 124 2.68 5.38 2.83
CA ILE A 124 1.63 6.31 3.23
C ILE A 124 1.60 6.45 4.77
N GLN A 125 1.71 5.34 5.50
CA GLN A 125 1.68 5.35 6.97
C GLN A 125 2.87 6.09 7.58
N ASN A 126 4.05 5.97 6.98
CA ASN A 126 5.27 6.64 7.42
C ASN A 126 5.39 8.08 6.88
N GLU A 127 4.38 8.58 6.16
CA GLU A 127 4.40 9.90 5.52
C GLU A 127 5.58 10.07 4.53
N GLU A 128 6.09 8.96 4.00
CA GLU A 128 7.11 8.94 2.96
C GLU A 128 6.52 9.17 1.56
N CYS A 129 5.22 8.88 1.40
CA CYS A 129 4.45 9.14 0.19
C CYS A 129 3.20 9.96 0.50
N ALA A 130 2.79 10.76 -0.48
CA ALA A 130 1.51 11.43 -0.41
C ALA A 130 0.35 10.45 -0.54
N VAL A 131 -0.78 10.82 0.06
CA VAL A 131 -2.02 10.03 0.03
C VAL A 131 -2.58 10.02 -1.41
N PRO A 132 -3.05 8.87 -1.93
CA PRO A 132 -3.60 8.79 -3.27
C PRO A 132 -4.91 9.59 -3.40
N SER A 133 -5.11 10.26 -4.53
CA SER A 133 -6.37 10.94 -4.84
C SER A 133 -7.42 9.89 -5.21
N CYS A 134 -8.39 9.67 -4.33
CA CYS A 134 -9.44 8.66 -4.49
C CYS A 134 -10.73 9.27 -5.08
N GLU A 135 -11.48 8.51 -5.90
CA GLU A 135 -12.67 9.03 -6.61
C GLU A 135 -13.90 9.17 -5.70
N PHE A 136 -14.02 8.31 -4.69
CA PHE A 136 -15.25 8.18 -3.89
C PHE A 136 -15.09 8.57 -2.42
N GLY A 137 -14.14 9.45 -2.10
CA GLY A 137 -13.83 9.88 -0.73
C GLY A 137 -12.39 9.59 -0.36
N ASP A 138 -12.02 9.77 0.91
CA ASP A 138 -10.63 9.68 1.34
C ASP A 138 -10.08 8.26 1.43
N TYR A 139 -8.76 8.13 1.30
CA TYR A 139 -8.06 6.87 1.46
C TYR A 139 -8.31 6.23 2.83
N ILE A 140 -8.80 4.98 2.83
CA ILE A 140 -9.14 4.24 4.05
C ILE A 140 -7.87 3.57 4.58
N LYS A 141 -7.12 4.26 5.45
CA LYS A 141 -5.85 3.75 6.03
C LYS A 141 -5.97 2.34 6.61
N ARG A 142 -7.05 2.06 7.35
CA ARG A 142 -7.29 0.75 7.99
C ARG A 142 -7.41 -0.40 7.00
N GLN A 143 -8.03 -0.15 5.85
CA GLN A 143 -8.20 -1.16 4.82
C GLN A 143 -7.08 -1.13 3.79
N GLY A 144 -6.38 -0.01 3.68
CA GLY A 144 -5.30 0.19 2.73
C GLY A 144 -5.80 0.33 1.30
N ARG A 145 -6.92 1.02 1.08
CA ARG A 145 -7.53 1.24 -0.24
C ARG A 145 -8.39 2.48 -0.31
N CYS A 146 -8.72 2.90 -1.54
CA CYS A 146 -9.79 3.87 -1.78
C CYS A 146 -11.18 3.25 -1.51
N PRO A 147 -12.16 4.08 -1.10
CA PRO A 147 -13.56 3.68 -0.99
C PRO A 147 -14.14 3.32 -2.36
N ARG A 148 -15.10 2.40 -2.38
CA ARG A 148 -15.89 2.10 -3.58
C ARG A 148 -17.11 3.01 -3.64
N LYS A 149 -17.65 3.16 -4.85
CA LYS A 149 -18.89 3.91 -5.09
C LYS A 149 -20.04 3.49 -4.16
N LYS A 150 -20.22 2.17 -3.95
CA LYS A 150 -21.26 1.63 -3.06
C LYS A 150 -21.07 2.08 -1.60
N GLU A 151 -19.84 2.07 -1.09
CA GLU A 151 -19.55 2.48 0.29
C GLU A 151 -19.90 3.95 0.51
N LYS A 152 -19.58 4.82 -0.47
CA LYS A 152 -20.00 6.22 -0.42
C LYS A 152 -21.52 6.39 -0.39
N PHE A 153 -22.26 5.60 -1.18
CA PHE A 153 -23.73 5.64 -1.16
C PHE A 153 -24.32 5.10 0.15
N ASP A 154 -23.77 4.00 0.68
CA ASP A 154 -24.20 3.41 1.94
C ASP A 154 -23.93 4.35 3.13
N GLU A 155 -22.79 5.08 3.13
CA GLU A 155 -22.49 6.12 4.11
C GLU A 155 -23.50 7.28 4.08
N ILE A 156 -23.85 7.76 2.88
CA ILE A 156 -24.85 8.82 2.71
C ILE A 156 -26.24 8.34 3.15
N ALA A 157 -26.61 7.10 2.81
CA ALA A 157 -27.90 6.52 3.19
C ALA A 157 -28.02 6.29 4.71
N ASN A 158 -26.91 6.01 5.40
CA ASN A 158 -26.87 5.79 6.84
C ASN A 158 -26.66 7.07 7.67
N TYR A 159 -26.31 8.19 7.04
CA TYR A 159 -26.12 9.49 7.70
C TYR A 159 -27.33 9.96 8.56
N PRO A 160 -28.60 9.73 8.17
CA PRO A 160 -29.76 10.12 8.98
C PRO A 160 -29.88 9.37 10.31
N ASN A 161 -29.29 8.17 10.43
CA ASN A 161 -29.39 7.35 11.64
C ASN A 161 -28.37 7.72 12.73
N HIS A 162 -27.25 8.36 12.37
CA HIS A 162 -26.21 8.72 13.34
C HIS A 162 -26.56 9.95 14.17
N MET A 163 -27.43 10.84 13.67
CA MET A 163 -27.94 12.00 14.43
C MET A 163 -29.00 11.61 15.47
N ASN A 164 -29.71 10.49 15.27
CA ASN A 164 -30.72 10.02 16.21
C ASN A 164 -30.13 9.29 17.43
N TYR A 165 -28.90 8.77 17.34
CA TYR A 165 -28.23 8.12 18.47
C TYR A 165 -27.67 9.10 19.50
N HIS A 166 -27.20 10.27 19.07
CA HIS A 166 -26.67 11.29 20.00
C HIS A 166 -27.75 11.98 20.84
N ASN A 167 -29.00 12.02 20.37
CA ASN A 167 -30.10 12.63 21.12
C ASN A 167 -30.77 11.71 22.15
N ARG A 168 -30.47 10.40 22.15
CA ARG A 168 -31.03 9.45 23.15
C ARG A 168 -30.18 9.26 24.41
N HIS A 169 -28.93 9.73 24.41
CA HIS A 169 -28.05 9.65 25.59
C HIS A 169 -27.97 10.97 26.38
N ARG A 170 -28.91 11.89 26.14
CA ARG A 170 -29.02 13.19 26.83
C ARG A 170 -30.42 13.39 27.42
N SER A 171 -30.92 12.38 28.13
CA SER A 171 -32.15 12.46 28.94
C SER A 171 -31.93 11.73 30.25
#